data_AF-A0A1R4HMJ7-F1
#
_entry.id   AF-A0A1R4HMJ7-F1
#
_cell.length_a   1.000
_cell.length_b   1.000
_cell.length_c   1.000
_cell.angle_alpha   90.00
_cell.angle_beta   90.00
_cell.angle_gamma   90.00
#
_symmetry.space_group_name_H-M   'P 1'
#
loop_
_entity.id
_entity.type
_entity.pdbx_description
1 polymer ?
#
loop_
_entity_poly.entity_id
_entity_poly.type
_entity_poly.pdbx_seq_one_letter_code
_entity_poly.pdbx_strand_id
1 'polypeptide(L)'
;MTISTSHRQGGLRRRHSLTEQAAQAAIDQACRRLRLPTIRAVVDDAVAAATKEQLTYQGFLAELLLAEVDDRDRSSTLRRIKSAGFPREKWLVDFDFTANPNINPATINELATGDWIRRGDPLCLIGDSGTGKSHLLIALGTAAAEQGYRVRYTLATRLVNELVEAADEKQLTKTINRYGRVDLLVIDELGYVELDRRGAELLFQVLTEREEKNAIAIASNQSFSAWTDTFTDPACAQRSSTDSPTTPPSSKPAPTPTASPTPAPATTPPPQARDIDHLPNGARCGGSKFVAGSPQRTGDWHAWLPAQIPTSGHSN
;
A
#
# COMPACT_ATOMS: atom_id res chain seq x y z
N MET A 1 -24.64 56.68 -13.13
CA MET A 1 -23.24 56.60 -12.66
C MET A 1 -22.69 55.25 -13.09
N THR A 2 -22.03 55.21 -14.24
CA THR A 2 -21.45 54.00 -14.83
C THR A 2 -20.01 53.90 -14.36
N ILE A 3 -19.73 52.97 -13.44
CA ILE A 3 -18.36 52.70 -12.98
C ILE A 3 -17.68 51.94 -14.11
N SER A 4 -16.83 52.66 -14.85
CA SER A 4 -15.96 52.09 -15.87
C SER A 4 -14.86 51.28 -15.20
N THR A 5 -15.04 49.95 -15.17
CA THR A 5 -14.08 49.01 -14.62
C THR A 5 -12.86 48.95 -15.54
N SER A 6 -11.79 49.65 -15.15
CA SER A 6 -10.52 49.63 -15.88
C SER A 6 -9.91 48.22 -15.86
N HIS A 7 -9.86 47.59 -17.03
CA HIS A 7 -9.04 46.40 -17.27
C HIS A 7 -7.57 46.74 -17.02
N ARG A 8 -7.00 46.30 -15.89
CA ARG A 8 -5.54 46.26 -15.71
C ARG A 8 -4.96 45.16 -16.60
N GLN A 9 -4.47 45.54 -17.78
CA GLN A 9 -3.53 44.70 -18.54
C GLN A 9 -2.18 44.68 -17.79
N GLY A 10 -1.94 43.61 -17.04
CA GLY A 10 -0.67 43.34 -16.37
C GLY A 10 0.37 42.79 -17.33
N GLY A 11 0.89 43.62 -18.25
CA GLY A 11 2.09 43.27 -19.03
C GLY A 11 3.33 43.23 -18.13
N LEU A 12 4.32 42.38 -18.46
CA LEU A 12 5.66 42.40 -17.88
C LEU A 12 6.15 43.86 -17.87
N ARG A 13 6.25 44.46 -16.67
CA ARG A 13 6.77 45.83 -16.54
C ARG A 13 8.16 45.84 -17.15
N ARG A 14 8.33 46.48 -18.32
CA ARG A 14 9.63 46.65 -18.98
C ARG A 14 10.55 47.40 -18.02
N ARG A 15 11.36 46.67 -17.26
CA ARG A 15 12.53 47.22 -16.59
C ARG A 15 13.52 47.47 -17.72
N HIS A 16 13.49 48.67 -18.30
CA HIS A 16 14.39 49.05 -19.38
C HIS A 16 15.84 48.79 -18.95
N SER A 17 16.55 48.02 -19.79
CA SER A 17 17.99 47.75 -19.75
C SER A 17 18.57 47.42 -18.38
N LEU A 18 18.30 46.21 -17.89
CA LEU A 18 19.16 45.61 -16.86
C LEU A 18 20.54 45.35 -17.50
N THR A 19 21.61 45.79 -16.84
CA THR A 19 22.97 45.31 -17.18
C THR A 19 23.03 43.80 -16.95
N GLU A 20 23.94 43.11 -17.61
CA GLU A 20 24.12 41.65 -17.45
C GLU A 20 24.34 41.26 -15.98
N GLN A 21 25.15 42.04 -15.25
CA GLN A 21 25.32 41.88 -13.80
C GLN A 21 24.03 42.07 -13.00
N ALA A 22 23.20 43.06 -13.36
CA ALA A 22 21.92 43.29 -12.70
C ALA A 22 20.89 42.21 -13.04
N ALA A 23 20.93 41.66 -14.26
CA ALA A 23 20.13 40.52 -14.66
C ALA A 23 20.53 39.27 -13.85
N GLN A 24 21.82 39.00 -13.72
CA GLN A 24 22.33 37.87 -12.94
C GLN A 24 21.93 37.95 -11.46
N ALA A 25 22.09 39.13 -10.85
CA ALA A 25 21.65 39.34 -9.47
C ALA A 25 20.13 39.18 -9.29
N ALA A 26 19.34 39.64 -10.27
CA ALA A 26 17.89 39.46 -10.26
C ALA A 26 17.49 37.99 -10.41
N ILE A 27 18.20 37.22 -11.24
CA ILE A 27 17.99 35.77 -11.40
C ILE A 27 18.30 35.05 -10.09
N ASP A 28 19.45 35.30 -9.45
CA ASP A 28 19.81 34.67 -8.17
C ASP A 28 18.74 34.96 -7.09
N GLN A 29 18.33 36.23 -6.96
CA GLN A 29 17.30 36.63 -5.98
C GLN A 29 15.95 35.97 -6.28
N ALA A 30 15.53 35.93 -7.55
CA ALA A 30 14.29 35.29 -7.97
C ALA A 30 14.33 33.78 -7.68
N CYS A 31 15.42 33.10 -8.02
CA CYS A 31 15.58 31.66 -7.78
C CYS A 31 15.54 31.32 -6.30
N ARG A 32 16.15 32.13 -5.42
CA ARG A 32 16.03 31.94 -3.96
C ARG A 32 14.58 32.07 -3.49
N ARG A 33 13.85 33.09 -3.97
CA ARG A 33 12.47 33.35 -3.55
C ARG A 33 11.49 32.30 -4.06
N LEU A 34 11.70 31.82 -5.29
CA LEU A 34 10.88 30.79 -5.93
C LEU A 34 11.31 29.36 -5.57
N ARG A 35 12.42 29.20 -4.82
CA ARG A 35 13.02 27.90 -4.46
C ARG A 35 13.39 27.06 -5.69
N LEU A 36 14.13 27.68 -6.62
CA LEU A 36 14.67 27.06 -7.83
C LEU A 36 16.19 26.79 -7.66
N PRO A 37 16.61 25.83 -6.82
CA PRO A 37 18.01 25.59 -6.52
C PRO A 37 18.80 25.10 -7.73
N THR A 38 18.19 24.32 -8.62
CA THR A 38 18.87 23.70 -9.77
C THR A 38 19.20 24.77 -10.80
N ILE A 39 18.21 25.59 -11.21
CA ILE A 39 18.44 26.72 -12.11
C ILE A 39 19.50 27.66 -11.54
N ARG A 40 19.43 27.97 -10.24
CA ARG A 40 20.42 28.83 -9.59
C ARG A 40 21.84 28.28 -9.70
N ALA A 41 22.01 26.97 -9.66
CA ALA A 41 23.32 26.32 -9.75
C ALA A 41 23.85 26.23 -11.19
N VAL A 42 22.96 26.09 -12.19
CA VAL A 42 23.35 25.80 -13.58
C VAL A 42 23.17 26.98 -14.53
N VAL A 43 22.60 28.11 -14.10
CA VAL A 43 22.24 29.21 -15.02
C VAL A 43 23.44 29.77 -15.78
N ASP A 44 24.60 29.89 -15.15
CA ASP A 44 25.81 30.43 -15.82
C ASP A 44 26.29 29.49 -16.93
N ASP A 45 26.32 28.19 -16.65
CA ASP A 45 26.68 27.15 -17.62
C ASP A 45 25.64 27.07 -18.75
N ALA A 46 24.34 27.18 -18.41
CA ALA A 46 23.24 27.16 -19.37
C ALA A 46 23.27 28.38 -20.30
N VAL A 47 23.63 29.57 -19.81
CA VAL A 47 23.79 30.77 -20.65
C VAL A 47 24.95 30.59 -21.63
N ALA A 48 26.08 30.03 -21.17
CA ALA A 48 27.22 29.74 -22.02
C ALA A 48 26.88 28.70 -23.11
N ALA A 49 26.18 27.62 -22.74
CA ALA A 49 25.70 26.60 -23.66
C ALA A 49 24.72 27.16 -24.69
N ALA A 50 23.71 27.93 -24.24
CA ALA A 50 22.72 28.55 -25.12
C ALA A 50 23.34 29.51 -26.13
N THR A 51 24.39 30.23 -25.74
CA THR A 51 25.14 31.13 -26.64
C THR A 51 25.90 30.33 -27.71
N LYS A 52 26.54 29.23 -27.32
CA LYS A 52 27.29 28.35 -28.23
C LYS A 52 26.38 27.62 -29.21
N GLU A 53 25.24 27.14 -28.75
CA GLU A 53 24.28 26.33 -29.52
C GLU A 53 23.22 27.19 -30.23
N GLN A 54 23.25 28.52 -30.04
CA GLN A 54 22.30 29.47 -30.59
C GLN A 54 20.83 29.11 -30.30
N LEU A 55 20.57 28.72 -29.05
CA LEU A 55 19.21 28.37 -28.63
C LEU A 55 18.27 29.58 -28.74
N THR A 56 17.03 29.32 -29.15
CA THR A 56 15.98 30.34 -29.07
C THR A 56 15.69 30.67 -27.61
N TYR A 57 15.19 31.88 -27.32
CA TYR A 57 14.80 32.25 -25.96
C TYR A 57 13.78 31.27 -25.33
N GLN A 58 12.89 30.72 -26.16
CA GLN A 58 11.93 29.70 -25.72
C GLN A 58 12.64 28.39 -25.40
N GLY A 59 13.61 27.96 -26.22
CA GLY A 59 14.41 26.76 -25.98
C GLY A 59 15.22 26.85 -24.69
N PHE A 60 15.94 27.95 -24.49
CA PHE A 60 16.72 28.20 -23.28
C PHE A 60 15.85 28.17 -22.00
N LEU A 61 14.70 28.85 -22.03
CA LEU A 61 13.79 28.84 -20.88
C LEU A 61 13.22 27.44 -20.61
N ALA A 62 12.87 26.70 -21.66
CA ALA A 62 12.37 25.34 -21.54
C ALA A 62 13.43 24.42 -20.93
N GLU A 63 14.68 24.48 -21.39
CA GLU A 63 15.79 23.67 -20.87
C GLU A 63 16.05 23.90 -19.39
N LEU A 64 16.11 25.17 -18.96
CA LEU A 64 16.29 25.51 -17.54
C LEU A 64 15.14 24.98 -16.66
N LEU A 65 13.90 25.12 -17.13
CA LEU A 65 12.73 24.63 -16.39
C LEU A 65 12.67 23.11 -16.34
N LEU A 66 13.03 22.42 -17.43
CA LEU A 66 13.09 20.96 -17.48
C LEU A 66 14.17 20.44 -16.54
N ALA A 67 15.37 21.04 -16.53
CA ALA A 67 16.45 20.65 -15.61
C ALA A 67 16.02 20.77 -14.14
N GLU A 68 15.29 21.81 -13.78
CA GLU A 68 14.73 22.00 -12.43
C GLU A 68 13.65 20.98 -12.08
N VAL A 69 12.78 20.63 -13.03
CA VAL A 69 11.75 19.61 -12.83
C VAL A 69 12.40 18.25 -12.64
N ASP A 70 13.33 17.88 -13.52
CA ASP A 70 14.03 16.59 -13.48
C ASP A 70 14.80 16.39 -12.17
N ASP A 71 15.53 17.41 -11.71
CA ASP A 71 16.26 17.34 -10.44
C ASP A 71 15.31 17.30 -9.23
N ARG A 72 14.17 18.00 -9.29
CA ARG A 72 13.13 17.96 -8.25
C ARG A 72 12.48 16.58 -8.18
N ASP A 73 12.14 15.98 -9.32
CA ASP A 73 11.54 14.66 -9.39
C ASP A 73 12.51 13.58 -8.90
N ARG A 74 13.77 13.65 -9.35
CA ARG A 74 14.85 12.79 -8.83
C ARG A 74 15.01 12.92 -7.32
N SER A 75 15.10 14.15 -6.82
CA SER A 75 15.24 14.42 -5.38
C SER A 75 14.03 13.95 -4.57
N SER A 76 12.82 14.10 -5.10
CA SER A 76 11.57 13.63 -4.49
C SER A 76 11.57 12.10 -4.36
N THR A 77 11.95 11.40 -5.43
CA THR A 77 12.06 9.95 -5.46
C THR A 77 13.11 9.43 -4.47
N LEU A 78 14.33 9.99 -4.47
CA LEU A 78 15.36 9.61 -3.50
C LEU A 78 14.92 9.84 -2.04
N ARG A 79 14.20 10.94 -1.78
CA ARG A 79 13.63 11.21 -0.46
C ARG A 79 12.59 10.17 -0.07
N ARG A 80 11.72 9.75 -1.00
CA ARG A 80 10.72 8.70 -0.74
C ARG A 80 11.37 7.36 -0.43
N ILE A 81 12.32 6.91 -1.26
CA ILE A 81 13.08 5.67 -1.04
C ILE A 81 13.76 5.70 0.33
N LYS A 82 14.44 6.81 0.67
CA LYS A 82 15.10 6.95 1.98
C LYS A 82 14.09 6.96 3.14
N SER A 83 12.95 7.63 2.97
CA SER A 83 11.91 7.69 4.00
C SER A 83 11.23 6.35 4.26
N ALA A 84 11.25 5.44 3.28
CA ALA A 84 10.69 4.10 3.43
C ALA A 84 11.42 3.28 4.49
N GLY A 85 12.69 3.56 4.77
CA GLY A 85 13.44 2.93 5.86
C GLY A 85 13.86 1.49 5.55
N PHE A 86 14.12 1.18 4.27
CA PHE A 86 14.66 -0.11 3.88
C PHE A 86 16.01 -0.38 4.56
N PRO A 87 16.28 -1.61 5.02
CA PRO A 87 17.54 -1.96 5.68
C PRO A 87 18.71 -2.00 4.70
N ARG A 88 18.43 -2.22 3.41
CA ARG A 88 19.38 -2.28 2.30
C ARG A 88 18.71 -1.74 1.06
N GLU A 89 19.50 -1.16 0.16
CA GLU A 89 19.01 -0.78 -1.16
C GLU A 89 19.00 -2.01 -2.07
N LYS A 90 17.83 -2.33 -2.62
CA LYS A 90 17.63 -3.44 -3.55
C LYS A 90 16.67 -2.99 -4.64
N TRP A 91 17.04 -3.31 -5.88
CA TRP A 91 16.20 -3.11 -7.04
C TRP A 91 15.75 -4.45 -7.61
N LEU A 92 14.67 -4.40 -8.39
CA LEU A 92 14.13 -5.58 -9.03
C LEU A 92 15.09 -6.13 -10.11
N VAL A 93 15.85 -5.25 -10.76
CA VAL A 93 16.89 -5.63 -11.75
C VAL A 93 18.00 -6.48 -11.14
N ASP A 94 18.26 -6.36 -9.84
CA ASP A 94 19.28 -7.14 -9.14
C ASP A 94 18.77 -8.53 -8.72
N PHE A 95 17.50 -8.84 -8.96
CA PHE A 95 16.90 -10.10 -8.53
C PHE A 95 17.17 -11.20 -9.57
N ASP A 96 17.88 -12.25 -9.14
CA ASP A 96 18.14 -13.42 -9.98
C ASP A 96 16.96 -14.39 -9.96
N PHE A 97 16.12 -14.32 -11.00
CA PHE A 97 15.00 -15.24 -11.19
C PHE A 97 15.44 -16.69 -11.50
N THR A 98 16.69 -16.91 -11.92
CA THR A 98 17.20 -18.26 -12.18
C THR A 98 17.51 -19.03 -10.90
N ALA A 99 17.81 -18.31 -9.82
CA ALA A 99 18.07 -18.90 -8.50
C ALA A 99 16.82 -19.55 -7.87
N ASN A 100 15.62 -19.12 -8.26
CA ASN A 100 14.37 -19.72 -7.77
C ASN A 100 13.32 -19.82 -8.91
N PRO A 101 13.24 -20.98 -9.60
CA PRO A 101 12.34 -21.17 -10.75
C PRO A 101 10.86 -21.17 -10.37
N ASN A 102 10.51 -21.22 -9.07
CA ASN A 102 9.12 -21.14 -8.62
C ASN A 102 8.56 -19.71 -8.67
N ILE A 103 9.43 -18.70 -8.86
CA ILE A 103 9.02 -17.30 -8.95
C ILE A 103 8.81 -16.97 -10.42
N ASN A 104 7.56 -16.76 -10.81
CA ASN A 104 7.23 -16.33 -12.16
C ASN A 104 7.63 -14.86 -12.38
N PRO A 105 8.58 -14.56 -13.28
CA PRO A 105 9.02 -13.18 -13.54
C PRO A 105 7.89 -12.29 -14.05
N ALA A 106 6.93 -12.84 -14.81
CA ALA A 106 5.80 -12.08 -15.34
C ALA A 106 4.93 -11.51 -14.21
N THR A 107 4.63 -12.34 -13.20
CA THR A 107 3.85 -11.91 -12.02
C THR A 107 4.59 -10.86 -11.21
N ILE A 108 5.91 -10.99 -11.04
CA ILE A 108 6.69 -9.99 -10.29
C ILE A 108 6.75 -8.65 -11.05
N ASN A 109 6.89 -8.69 -12.37
CA ASN A 109 6.83 -7.48 -13.21
C ASN A 109 5.45 -6.82 -13.18
N GLU A 110 4.38 -7.60 -13.13
CA GLU A 110 3.01 -7.08 -12.92
C GLU A 110 2.87 -6.42 -11.54
N LEU A 111 3.38 -7.05 -10.48
CA LEU A 111 3.40 -6.44 -9.14
C LEU A 111 4.24 -5.15 -9.11
N ALA A 112 5.29 -5.08 -9.92
CA ALA A 112 6.12 -3.89 -10.04
C ALA A 112 5.38 -2.71 -10.68
N THR A 113 4.25 -2.89 -11.38
CA THR A 113 3.46 -1.75 -11.91
C THR A 113 2.74 -0.97 -10.81
N GLY A 114 2.61 -1.53 -9.60
CA GLY A 114 2.00 -0.88 -8.46
C GLY A 114 0.46 -0.79 -8.51
N ASP A 115 -0.21 -1.40 -9.50
CA ASP A 115 -1.67 -1.30 -9.60
C ASP A 115 -2.40 -1.93 -8.40
N TRP A 116 -1.84 -2.99 -7.81
CA TRP A 116 -2.33 -3.60 -6.58
C TRP A 116 -2.23 -2.65 -5.37
N ILE A 117 -1.19 -1.80 -5.32
CA ILE A 117 -1.04 -0.77 -4.29
C ILE A 117 -2.15 0.27 -4.41
N ARG A 118 -2.45 0.70 -5.64
CA ARG A 118 -3.54 1.65 -5.92
C ARG A 118 -4.91 1.10 -5.52
N ARG A 119 -5.13 -0.20 -5.67
CA ARG A 119 -6.37 -0.88 -5.25
C ARG A 119 -6.45 -1.16 -3.75
N GLY A 120 -5.34 -1.03 -3.02
CA GLY A 120 -5.27 -1.42 -1.62
C GLY A 120 -5.21 -2.93 -1.40
N ASP A 121 -4.87 -3.71 -2.44
CA ASP A 121 -4.81 -5.16 -2.34
C ASP A 121 -3.64 -5.60 -1.44
N PRO A 122 -3.80 -6.64 -0.62
CA PRO A 122 -2.70 -7.21 0.16
C PRO A 122 -1.81 -8.10 -0.72
N LEU A 123 -0.50 -8.09 -0.43
CA LEU A 123 0.48 -9.00 -1.01
C LEU A 123 1.11 -9.84 0.11
N CYS A 124 1.14 -11.17 -0.04
CA CYS A 124 1.82 -12.05 0.90
C CYS A 124 2.84 -12.93 0.17
N LEU A 125 4.09 -12.89 0.61
CA LEU A 125 5.18 -13.74 0.14
C LEU A 125 5.47 -14.80 1.20
N ILE A 126 5.21 -16.06 0.86
CA ILE A 126 5.39 -17.20 1.76
C ILE A 126 6.41 -18.16 1.17
N GLY A 127 7.33 -18.64 2.00
CA GLY A 127 8.30 -19.66 1.61
C GLY A 127 9.48 -19.77 2.58
N ASP A 128 10.33 -20.76 2.37
CA ASP A 128 11.46 -21.05 3.26
C ASP A 128 12.45 -19.89 3.35
N SER A 129 13.27 -19.87 4.41
CA SER A 129 14.34 -18.87 4.54
C SER A 129 15.31 -18.94 3.35
N GLY A 130 15.90 -17.80 2.97
CA GLY A 130 16.84 -17.73 1.84
C GLY A 130 16.23 -17.71 0.44
N THR A 131 14.90 -17.80 0.29
CA THR A 131 14.20 -17.79 -1.02
C THR A 131 14.05 -16.40 -1.68
N GLY A 132 14.63 -15.35 -1.08
CA GLY A 132 14.61 -14.00 -1.65
C GLY A 132 13.38 -13.14 -1.33
N LYS A 133 12.48 -13.57 -0.43
CA LYS A 133 11.25 -12.82 -0.05
C LYS A 133 11.54 -11.38 0.40
N SER A 134 12.48 -11.20 1.33
CA SER A 134 12.89 -9.87 1.81
C SER A 134 13.48 -9.02 0.69
N HIS A 135 14.25 -9.62 -0.23
CA HIS A 135 14.75 -8.89 -1.42
C HIS A 135 13.56 -8.43 -2.26
N LEU A 136 12.62 -9.32 -2.59
CA LEU A 136 11.45 -8.97 -3.39
C LEU A 136 10.59 -7.89 -2.75
N LEU A 137 10.34 -7.96 -1.44
CA LEU A 137 9.61 -6.91 -0.72
C LEU A 137 10.30 -5.55 -0.80
N ILE A 138 11.62 -5.51 -0.58
CA ILE A 138 12.40 -4.28 -0.68
C ILE A 138 12.38 -3.78 -2.13
N ALA A 139 12.62 -4.64 -3.11
CA ALA A 139 12.63 -4.28 -4.53
C ALA A 139 11.28 -3.74 -5.03
N LEU A 140 10.18 -4.40 -4.68
CA LEU A 140 8.82 -3.94 -4.99
C LEU A 140 8.51 -2.63 -4.25
N GLY A 141 8.94 -2.49 -3.00
CA GLY A 141 8.82 -1.25 -2.24
C GLY A 141 9.62 -0.09 -2.85
N THR A 142 10.84 -0.35 -3.34
CA THR A 142 11.67 0.63 -4.04
C THR A 142 10.99 1.07 -5.33
N ALA A 143 10.51 0.13 -6.15
CA ALA A 143 9.78 0.42 -7.38
C ALA A 143 8.51 1.26 -7.11
N ALA A 144 7.77 0.95 -6.04
CA ALA A 144 6.63 1.75 -5.62
C ALA A 144 7.04 3.18 -5.19
N ALA A 145 8.13 3.33 -4.43
CA ALA A 145 8.64 4.63 -4.03
C ALA A 145 9.11 5.48 -5.24
N GLU A 146 9.67 4.84 -6.28
CA GLU A 146 10.04 5.45 -7.55
C GLU A 146 8.82 5.96 -8.34
N GLN A 147 7.72 5.21 -8.32
CA GLN A 147 6.43 5.61 -8.89
C GLN A 147 5.68 6.66 -8.07
N GLY A 148 6.21 6.96 -6.89
CA GLY A 148 5.78 8.07 -6.06
C GLY A 148 4.90 7.73 -4.88
N TYR A 149 4.67 6.44 -4.63
CA TYR A 149 3.99 5.95 -3.44
C TYR A 149 4.80 6.22 -2.17
N ARG A 150 4.09 6.50 -1.07
CA ARG A 150 4.63 6.57 0.28
C ARG A 150 4.74 5.15 0.80
N VAL A 151 5.96 4.65 0.92
CA VAL A 151 6.24 3.30 1.40
C VAL A 151 6.80 3.36 2.81
N ARG A 152 6.52 2.36 3.64
CA ARG A 152 7.21 2.14 4.91
C ARG A 152 7.58 0.68 5.05
N TYR A 153 8.86 0.41 5.33
CA TYR A 153 9.37 -0.90 5.67
C TYR A 153 9.55 -1.02 7.19
N THR A 154 9.15 -2.16 7.74
CA THR A 154 9.44 -2.52 9.12
C THR A 154 9.52 -4.04 9.28
N LEU A 155 10.23 -4.48 10.33
CA LEU A 155 10.14 -5.86 10.78
C LEU A 155 8.90 -6.02 11.65
N ALA A 156 8.23 -7.17 11.59
CA ALA A 156 7.07 -7.45 12.43
C ALA A 156 7.35 -7.19 13.92
N THR A 157 8.49 -7.67 14.42
CA THR A 157 8.95 -7.49 15.81
C THR A 157 9.14 -6.02 16.17
N ARG A 158 9.75 -5.23 15.29
CA ARG A 158 9.97 -3.79 15.51
C ARG A 158 8.66 -3.02 15.55
N LEU A 159 7.74 -3.35 14.66
CA LEU A 159 6.41 -2.74 14.62
C LEU A 159 5.65 -3.03 15.91
N VAL A 160 5.63 -4.29 16.34
CA VAL A 160 4.97 -4.70 17.59
C VAL A 160 5.56 -3.98 18.80
N ASN A 161 6.88 -3.95 18.94
CA ASN A 161 7.53 -3.24 20.05
C ASN A 161 7.16 -1.74 20.05
N GLU A 162 7.19 -1.07 18.89
CA GLU A 162 6.78 0.33 18.79
C GLU A 162 5.30 0.55 19.18
N LEU A 163 4.42 -0.39 18.83
CA LEU A 163 3.01 -0.31 19.19
C LEU A 163 2.78 -0.51 20.69
N VAL A 164 3.49 -1.47 21.31
CA VAL A 164 3.43 -1.72 22.76
C VAL A 164 3.94 -0.49 23.53
N GLU A 165 5.09 0.05 23.17
CA GLU A 165 5.64 1.28 23.75
C GLU A 165 4.68 2.47 23.59
N ALA A 166 4.13 2.67 22.38
CA ALA A 166 3.17 3.74 22.13
C ALA A 166 1.86 3.57 22.92
N ALA A 167 1.44 2.34 23.20
CA ALA A 167 0.29 2.07 24.07
C ALA A 167 0.59 2.44 25.53
N ASP A 168 1.77 2.11 26.04
CA ASP A 168 2.20 2.48 27.40
C ASP A 168 2.31 4.01 27.56
N GLU A 169 2.78 4.71 26.53
CA GLU A 169 2.90 6.18 26.49
C GLU A 169 1.60 6.92 26.14
N LYS A 170 0.47 6.20 25.96
CA LYS A 170 -0.82 6.78 25.53
C LYS A 170 -0.75 7.53 24.18
N GLN A 171 0.15 7.10 23.29
CA GLN A 171 0.33 7.62 21.92
C GLN A 171 -0.11 6.64 20.83
N LEU A 172 -0.73 5.50 21.19
CA LEU A 172 -1.08 4.41 20.27
C LEU A 172 -1.84 4.89 19.03
N THR A 173 -2.90 5.68 19.20
CA THR A 173 -3.71 6.21 18.08
C THR A 173 -2.87 7.02 17.09
N LYS A 174 -1.90 7.80 17.58
CA LYS A 174 -0.99 8.58 16.74
C LYS A 174 -0.07 7.67 15.93
N THR A 175 0.43 6.60 16.54
CA THR A 175 1.28 5.59 15.89
C THR A 175 0.51 4.80 14.84
N ILE A 176 -0.68 4.30 15.16
CA ILE A 176 -1.55 3.60 14.20
C ILE A 176 -1.87 4.52 13.01
N ASN A 177 -2.27 5.77 13.24
CA ASN A 177 -2.56 6.73 12.17
C ASN A 177 -1.33 7.06 11.31
N ARG A 178 -0.13 7.05 11.88
CA ARG A 178 1.12 7.23 11.12
C ARG A 178 1.35 6.04 10.20
N TYR A 179 1.12 4.82 10.68
CA TYR A 179 1.13 3.64 9.83
C TYR A 179 -0.01 3.69 8.82
N GLY A 180 -1.22 4.11 9.14
CA GLY A 180 -2.35 4.18 8.20
C GLY A 180 -2.19 5.18 7.03
N ARG A 181 -1.28 6.16 7.12
CA ARG A 181 -1.10 7.23 6.11
C ARG A 181 -0.16 6.89 4.95
N VAL A 182 0.56 5.77 5.02
CA VAL A 182 1.45 5.36 3.93
C VAL A 182 0.66 4.52 2.94
N ASP A 183 0.99 4.61 1.65
CA ASP A 183 0.27 3.91 0.59
C ASP A 183 0.59 2.41 0.61
N LEU A 184 1.84 2.06 0.96
CA LEU A 184 2.31 0.68 1.13
C LEU A 184 3.02 0.49 2.47
N LEU A 185 2.51 -0.41 3.30
CA LEU A 185 3.20 -0.90 4.50
C LEU A 185 3.82 -2.28 4.22
N VAL A 186 5.14 -2.36 4.30
CA VAL A 186 5.91 -3.60 4.14
C VAL A 186 6.30 -4.13 5.51
N ILE A 187 5.85 -5.34 5.83
CA ILE A 187 6.11 -6.06 7.08
C ILE A 187 6.92 -7.32 6.75
N ASP A 188 8.19 -7.33 7.13
CA ASP A 188 9.07 -8.48 6.91
C ASP A 188 9.21 -9.33 8.19
N GLU A 189 9.62 -10.59 7.99
CA GLU A 189 9.90 -11.59 9.02
C GLU A 189 8.71 -11.89 9.97
N LEU A 190 7.48 -11.82 9.44
CA LEU A 190 6.32 -12.21 10.23
C LEU A 190 6.37 -13.74 10.46
N GLY A 191 6.43 -14.18 11.72
CA GLY A 191 6.53 -15.60 12.08
C GLY A 191 7.93 -16.11 12.44
N TYR A 192 8.95 -15.26 12.52
CA TYR A 192 10.26 -15.67 13.05
C TYR A 192 10.35 -15.61 14.59
N VAL A 193 9.47 -14.84 15.23
CA VAL A 193 9.43 -14.64 16.69
C VAL A 193 7.98 -14.79 17.14
N GLU A 194 7.76 -15.54 18.20
CA GLU A 194 6.46 -15.59 18.89
C GLU A 194 6.12 -14.19 19.38
N LEU A 195 5.09 -13.60 18.77
CA LEU A 195 4.57 -12.33 19.23
C LEU A 195 3.83 -12.56 20.55
N ASP A 196 4.05 -11.68 21.52
CA ASP A 196 3.23 -11.66 22.71
C ASP A 196 1.78 -11.35 22.33
N ARG A 197 0.82 -11.88 23.08
CA ARG A 197 -0.60 -11.72 22.77
C ARG A 197 -0.99 -10.25 22.59
N ARG A 198 -0.51 -9.38 23.48
CA ARG A 198 -0.76 -7.94 23.41
C ARG A 198 -0.20 -7.35 22.13
N GLY A 199 1.02 -7.73 21.73
CA GLY A 199 1.62 -7.31 20.48
C GLY A 199 0.86 -7.78 19.24
N ALA A 200 0.38 -9.03 19.22
CA ALA A 200 -0.45 -9.57 18.15
C ALA A 200 -1.78 -8.80 18.01
N GLU A 201 -2.46 -8.50 19.12
CA GLU A 201 -3.69 -7.69 19.15
C GLU A 201 -3.45 -6.29 18.54
N LEU A 202 -2.35 -5.64 18.90
CA LEU A 202 -2.00 -4.31 18.38
C LEU A 202 -1.61 -4.34 16.89
N LEU A 203 -0.89 -5.38 16.46
CA LEU A 203 -0.56 -5.58 15.05
C LEU A 203 -1.83 -5.76 14.22
N PHE A 204 -2.78 -6.56 14.70
CA PHE A 204 -4.07 -6.78 14.05
C PHE A 204 -4.82 -5.46 13.88
N GLN A 205 -4.83 -4.60 14.90
CA GLN A 205 -5.44 -3.27 14.81
C GLN A 205 -4.87 -2.42 13.65
N VAL A 206 -3.55 -2.49 13.40
CA VAL A 206 -2.92 -1.80 12.27
C VAL A 206 -3.35 -2.40 10.93
N LEU A 207 -3.47 -3.73 10.85
CA LEU A 207 -3.88 -4.42 9.63
C LEU A 207 -5.34 -4.08 9.28
N THR A 208 -6.26 -4.14 10.26
CA THR A 208 -7.67 -3.81 10.07
C THR A 208 -7.89 -2.34 9.70
N GLU A 209 -7.14 -1.40 10.28
CA GLU A 209 -7.28 0.03 9.91
C GLU A 209 -6.96 0.28 8.43
N ARG A 210 -6.09 -0.55 7.85
CA ARG A 210 -5.58 -0.44 6.48
C ARG A 210 -6.37 -1.24 5.46
N GLU A 211 -7.16 -2.21 5.93
CA GLU A 211 -8.05 -3.03 5.10
C GLU A 211 -8.86 -2.15 4.15
N GLU A 212 -8.86 -2.52 2.86
CA GLU A 212 -9.54 -1.82 1.75
C GLU A 212 -9.16 -0.35 1.52
N LYS A 213 -8.25 0.23 2.31
CA LYS A 213 -7.80 1.61 2.17
C LYS A 213 -6.41 1.70 1.54
N ASN A 214 -5.44 0.97 2.08
CA ASN A 214 -4.03 1.07 1.71
C ASN A 214 -3.36 -0.30 1.74
N ALA A 215 -2.53 -0.58 0.74
CA ALA A 215 -1.94 -1.90 0.58
C ALA A 215 -0.95 -2.26 1.68
N ILE A 216 -0.84 -3.56 1.93
CA ILE A 216 0.09 -4.17 2.87
C ILE A 216 0.84 -5.28 2.14
N ALA A 217 2.16 -5.33 2.30
CA ALA A 217 2.97 -6.45 1.83
C ALA A 217 3.62 -7.16 3.01
N ILE A 218 3.47 -8.47 3.08
CA ILE A 218 3.97 -9.29 4.18
C ILE A 218 4.90 -10.39 3.64
N ALA A 219 6.02 -10.63 4.30
CA ALA A 219 6.82 -11.83 4.08
C ALA A 219 6.86 -12.70 5.33
N SER A 220 6.67 -14.01 5.14
CA SER A 220 6.70 -15.00 6.20
C SER A 220 7.34 -16.30 5.76
N ASN A 221 7.97 -16.97 6.73
CA ASN A 221 8.51 -18.32 6.61
C ASN A 221 7.51 -19.41 7.05
N GLN A 222 6.39 -19.03 7.68
CA GLN A 222 5.37 -19.96 8.15
C GLN A 222 4.17 -19.98 7.20
N SER A 223 3.47 -21.12 7.15
CA SER A 223 2.22 -21.23 6.41
C SER A 223 1.13 -20.40 7.08
N PHE A 224 0.15 -19.96 6.29
CA PHE A 224 -0.99 -19.14 6.73
C PHE A 224 -1.75 -19.74 7.94
N SER A 225 -1.74 -21.06 8.09
CA SER A 225 -2.36 -21.80 9.19
C SER A 225 -1.69 -21.57 10.57
N ALA A 226 -0.40 -21.28 10.60
CA ALA A 226 0.32 -21.03 11.87
C ALA A 226 0.06 -19.62 12.42
N TRP A 227 -0.42 -18.70 11.58
CA TRP A 227 -0.83 -17.38 12.04
C TRP A 227 -2.13 -17.46 12.85
N THR A 228 -3.01 -18.41 12.52
CA THR A 228 -4.25 -18.64 13.28
C THR A 228 -3.93 -18.99 14.73
N ASP A 229 -2.91 -19.80 15.01
CA ASP A 229 -2.48 -20.11 16.38
C ASP A 229 -1.89 -18.89 17.11
N THR A 230 -1.32 -17.92 16.38
CA THR A 230 -0.77 -16.68 16.95
C THR A 230 -1.86 -15.64 17.27
N PHE A 231 -2.97 -15.64 16.53
CA PHE A 231 -4.08 -14.67 16.69
C PHE A 231 -5.33 -15.25 17.37
N THR A 232 -5.42 -16.57 17.57
CA THR A 232 -6.65 -17.25 18.04
C THR A 232 -6.46 -17.85 19.43
N ASP A 233 -6.20 -17.01 20.42
CA ASP A 233 -6.49 -17.36 21.82
C ASP A 233 -7.94 -16.90 22.11
N PRO A 234 -8.88 -17.80 22.51
CA PRO A 234 -10.33 -17.55 22.56
C PRO A 234 -10.80 -16.35 23.39
N ALA A 235 -9.93 -15.72 24.18
CA ALA A 235 -10.27 -14.52 24.95
C ALA A 235 -10.12 -13.21 24.17
N CYS A 236 -9.45 -13.17 23.01
CA CYS A 236 -9.36 -11.95 22.20
C CYS A 236 -10.66 -11.67 21.41
N ALA A 237 -11.35 -12.71 20.95
CA ALA A 237 -12.61 -12.59 20.20
C ALA A 237 -13.82 -12.17 21.08
N GLN A 238 -13.74 -12.35 22.40
CA GLN A 238 -14.88 -12.14 23.31
C GLN A 238 -15.02 -10.71 23.85
N ARG A 239 -14.06 -9.82 23.60
CA ARG A 239 -14.03 -8.48 24.23
C ARG A 239 -14.60 -7.35 23.39
N SER A 240 -15.09 -7.64 22.18
CA SER A 240 -15.77 -6.66 21.31
C SER A 240 -17.31 -6.73 21.38
N SER A 241 -17.89 -7.70 22.11
CA SER A 241 -19.35 -7.90 22.19
C SER A 241 -19.96 -7.61 23.56
N THR A 242 -19.20 -7.09 24.53
CA THR A 242 -19.68 -6.81 25.90
C THR A 242 -19.50 -5.34 26.25
N ASP A 243 -20.28 -4.48 25.59
CA ASP A 243 -20.69 -3.20 26.19
C ASP A 243 -22.14 -2.90 25.78
N SER A 244 -23.08 -3.36 26.60
CA SER A 244 -24.40 -2.74 26.77
C SER A 244 -24.94 -3.12 28.15
N PRO A 245 -25.38 -2.15 28.98
CA PRO A 245 -25.70 -2.40 30.38
C PRO A 245 -27.08 -3.04 30.57
N THR A 246 -27.12 -3.93 31.55
CA THR A 246 -28.24 -4.67 32.14
C THR A 246 -29.45 -3.83 32.56
N THR A 247 -30.67 -4.32 32.31
CA THR A 247 -31.82 -4.23 33.24
C THR A 247 -32.78 -5.44 33.00
N PRO A 248 -33.42 -6.07 34.02
CA PRO A 248 -34.01 -7.41 33.93
C PRO A 248 -35.58 -7.40 33.98
N PRO A 249 -36.31 -8.50 34.28
CA PRO A 249 -37.10 -9.27 33.31
C PRO A 249 -38.63 -9.24 33.54
N SER A 250 -39.43 -9.58 32.52
CA SER A 250 -40.87 -9.83 32.67
C SER A 250 -41.38 -11.01 31.81
N SER A 251 -41.96 -11.95 32.54
CA SER A 251 -42.71 -13.19 32.30
C SER A 251 -43.53 -13.46 31.00
N LYS A 252 -43.32 -14.68 30.45
CA LYS A 252 -44.31 -15.75 30.04
C LYS A 252 -45.20 -15.57 28.77
N PRO A 253 -45.80 -16.65 28.19
CA PRO A 253 -45.24 -17.45 27.09
C PRO A 253 -46.14 -17.54 25.82
N ALA A 254 -45.65 -18.23 24.79
CA ALA A 254 -46.29 -18.49 23.48
C ALA A 254 -47.60 -19.30 23.49
N PRO A 255 -48.30 -19.35 22.35
CA PRO A 255 -48.64 -20.66 21.77
C PRO A 255 -48.32 -20.82 20.27
N THR A 256 -48.28 -22.09 19.88
CA THR A 256 -47.83 -22.81 18.67
C THR A 256 -48.73 -22.59 17.41
N PRO A 257 -48.36 -23.10 16.20
CA PRO A 257 -48.75 -22.60 14.88
C PRO A 257 -49.97 -23.30 14.27
N THR A 258 -50.48 -22.76 13.14
CA THR A 258 -51.42 -23.45 12.23
C THR A 258 -51.11 -23.07 10.78
N ALA A 259 -51.37 -24.03 9.88
CA ALA A 259 -50.73 -24.25 8.59
C ALA A 259 -51.46 -23.69 7.34
N SER A 260 -50.67 -23.38 6.30
CA SER A 260 -50.86 -23.63 4.84
C SER A 260 -52.05 -22.99 4.06
N PRO A 261 -52.14 -23.13 2.71
CA PRO A 261 -51.25 -22.67 1.62
C PRO A 261 -52.03 -21.95 0.46
N THR A 262 -51.35 -21.49 -0.63
CA THR A 262 -51.79 -21.50 -2.08
C THR A 262 -51.07 -20.40 -2.94
N PRO A 263 -50.82 -20.57 -4.26
CA PRO A 263 -49.58 -20.14 -4.95
C PRO A 263 -49.70 -19.19 -6.20
N ALA A 264 -48.51 -18.83 -6.74
CA ALA A 264 -48.13 -18.53 -8.16
C ALA A 264 -48.61 -17.21 -8.82
N PRO A 265 -48.05 -16.75 -9.99
CA PRO A 265 -47.04 -17.33 -10.91
C PRO A 265 -45.83 -16.39 -11.26
N ALA A 266 -44.62 -16.91 -11.52
CA ALA A 266 -43.99 -17.32 -12.79
C ALA A 266 -43.68 -16.21 -13.83
N THR A 267 -42.38 -16.00 -14.12
CA THR A 267 -41.87 -15.66 -15.46
C THR A 267 -40.42 -16.17 -15.59
N THR A 268 -40.13 -16.83 -16.72
CA THR A 268 -38.87 -17.41 -17.22
C THR A 268 -38.75 -16.98 -18.71
N PRO A 269 -37.73 -17.31 -19.56
CA PRO A 269 -36.36 -17.83 -19.39
C PRO A 269 -35.33 -17.11 -20.35
N PRO A 270 -34.32 -17.75 -21.03
CA PRO A 270 -32.87 -17.43 -20.97
C PRO A 270 -32.25 -17.13 -22.37
N PRO A 271 -30.92 -17.32 -22.66
CA PRO A 271 -30.31 -18.66 -22.94
C PRO A 271 -28.89 -18.87 -22.32
N GLN A 272 -28.53 -20.06 -21.81
CA GLN A 272 -27.86 -21.22 -22.47
C GLN A 272 -26.53 -20.88 -23.18
N ALA A 273 -25.46 -21.67 -23.19
CA ALA A 273 -24.98 -22.89 -22.53
C ALA A 273 -23.60 -23.16 -23.17
N ARG A 274 -22.69 -23.88 -22.50
CA ARG A 274 -21.93 -25.03 -23.05
C ARG A 274 -20.87 -25.51 -22.07
N ASP A 275 -21.12 -26.70 -21.55
CA ASP A 275 -20.14 -27.67 -21.06
C ASP A 275 -19.20 -28.09 -22.20
N ILE A 276 -18.00 -28.58 -21.85
CA ILE A 276 -17.50 -29.92 -22.18
C ILE A 276 -16.15 -30.15 -21.48
N ASP A 277 -16.13 -31.23 -20.68
CA ASP A 277 -15.00 -31.90 -20.06
C ASP A 277 -13.90 -32.32 -21.04
N HIS A 278 -12.64 -32.37 -20.57
CA HIS A 278 -11.81 -33.60 -20.55
C HIS A 278 -10.39 -33.31 -20.02
N LEU A 279 -10.09 -33.87 -18.85
CA LEU A 279 -8.73 -34.16 -18.35
C LEU A 279 -8.61 -35.69 -18.17
N PRO A 280 -7.47 -36.32 -18.53
CA PRO A 280 -7.08 -37.58 -17.96
C PRO A 280 -6.01 -37.41 -16.86
N ASN A 281 -6.06 -38.39 -15.95
CA ASN A 281 -5.32 -38.55 -14.71
C ASN A 281 -3.78 -38.47 -14.78
N GLY A 282 -3.19 -38.02 -13.65
CA GLY A 282 -2.13 -38.78 -12.98
C GLY A 282 -0.77 -38.09 -12.84
N ALA A 283 -0.46 -37.60 -11.62
CA ALA A 283 0.78 -37.89 -10.90
C ALA A 283 0.85 -37.07 -9.60
N ARG A 284 1.01 -37.79 -8.48
CA ARG A 284 1.46 -37.22 -7.21
C ARG A 284 2.94 -36.87 -7.32
N CYS A 285 3.35 -35.77 -6.68
CA CYS A 285 4.39 -35.71 -5.64
C CYS A 285 5.05 -34.33 -5.60
N GLY A 286 5.17 -33.79 -4.38
CA GLY A 286 6.20 -32.83 -3.96
C GLY A 286 6.17 -31.47 -4.64
N GLY A 287 5.59 -30.46 -3.98
CA GLY A 287 5.71 -29.09 -4.45
C GLY A 287 5.41 -28.10 -3.33
N SER A 288 6.43 -27.37 -2.90
CA SER A 288 6.30 -26.14 -2.13
C SER A 288 5.36 -25.19 -2.90
N LYS A 289 4.15 -25.02 -2.38
CA LYS A 289 3.16 -24.11 -2.96
C LYS A 289 3.58 -22.67 -2.67
N PHE A 290 4.23 -22.04 -3.64
CA PHE A 290 4.32 -20.59 -3.72
C PHE A 290 2.99 -20.08 -4.29
N VAL A 291 2.15 -19.48 -3.46
CA VAL A 291 0.91 -18.83 -3.92
C VAL A 291 1.20 -17.33 -4.01
N ALA A 292 1.62 -16.89 -5.19
CA ALA A 292 1.44 -15.49 -5.59
C ALA A 292 0.00 -15.35 -6.10
N GLY A 293 -0.94 -15.20 -5.15
CA GLY A 293 -2.35 -14.95 -5.45
C GLY A 293 -2.73 -13.60 -4.87
N SER A 294 -3.17 -12.66 -5.71
CA SER A 294 -4.11 -11.65 -5.23
C SER A 294 -5.38 -12.41 -4.83
N PRO A 295 -5.91 -12.23 -3.60
CA PRO A 295 -7.14 -12.91 -3.22
C PRO A 295 -8.25 -12.49 -4.16
N GLN A 296 -8.83 -13.42 -4.90
CA GLN A 296 -10.05 -13.16 -5.65
C GLN A 296 -11.16 -12.79 -4.65
N ARG A 297 -11.59 -11.53 -4.70
CA ARG A 297 -12.97 -11.09 -4.42
C ARG A 297 -13.67 -11.75 -3.21
N THR A 298 -13.06 -11.71 -2.04
CA THR A 298 -13.79 -11.71 -0.76
C THR A 298 -13.01 -10.84 0.22
N GLY A 299 -13.39 -9.56 0.29
CA GLY A 299 -12.96 -8.61 1.32
C GLY A 299 -13.61 -8.98 2.64
N ASP A 300 -13.20 -10.11 3.21
CA ASP A 300 -13.78 -10.61 4.45
C ASP A 300 -12.65 -11.10 5.36
N TRP A 301 -11.87 -10.14 5.89
CA TRP A 301 -10.99 -10.41 7.03
C TRP A 301 -11.78 -10.68 8.32
N HIS A 302 -13.11 -10.50 8.29
CA HIS A 302 -14.04 -10.93 9.33
C HIS A 302 -14.55 -12.37 9.18
N ALA A 303 -14.43 -13.00 8.00
CA ALA A 303 -14.75 -14.43 7.79
C ALA A 303 -13.79 -15.42 8.49
N TRP A 304 -12.89 -14.91 9.34
CA TRP A 304 -11.90 -15.65 10.12
C TRP A 304 -12.44 -16.12 11.48
N LEU A 305 -13.73 -15.89 11.77
CA LEU A 305 -14.47 -16.52 12.86
C LEU A 305 -15.29 -17.69 12.29
N PRO A 306 -15.12 -18.94 12.78
CA PRO A 306 -15.95 -20.03 12.31
C PRO A 306 -17.42 -19.77 12.65
N ALA A 307 -18.24 -19.76 11.60
CA ALA A 307 -19.69 -19.91 11.69
C ALA A 307 -20.02 -21.11 12.59
N GLN A 308 -20.88 -20.89 13.58
CA GLN A 308 -21.37 -21.93 14.47
C GLN A 308 -22.07 -23.03 13.66
N ILE A 309 -21.51 -24.24 13.69
CA ILE A 309 -22.22 -25.44 13.23
C ILE A 309 -22.98 -26.01 14.44
N PRO A 310 -24.31 -26.22 14.35
CA PRO A 310 -25.10 -26.78 15.44
C PRO A 310 -24.72 -28.24 15.68
N THR A 311 -24.45 -28.59 16.93
CA THR A 311 -24.19 -29.95 17.37
C THR A 311 -25.47 -30.79 17.29
N SER A 312 -25.62 -31.59 16.23
CA SER A 312 -26.51 -32.75 16.27
C SER A 312 -25.81 -33.88 17.02
N GLY A 313 -26.29 -34.18 18.23
CA GLY A 313 -25.70 -35.17 19.12
C GLY A 313 -25.82 -36.61 18.62
N HIS A 314 -25.01 -37.49 19.20
CA HIS A 314 -25.24 -38.93 19.23
C HIS A 314 -24.98 -39.44 20.65
N SER A 315 -26.07 -39.89 21.27
CA SER A 315 -26.10 -40.81 22.39
C SER A 315 -25.80 -42.23 21.92
N ASN A 316 -24.76 -42.85 22.47
CA ASN A 316 -24.80 -44.14 23.17
C ASN A 316 -23.43 -44.43 23.80
#